data_AF-A0A9W8KLD7-F1
#
_entry.id   AF-A0A9W8KLD7-F1
#
_cell.length_a   1.000
_cell.length_b   1.000
_cell.length_c   1.000
_cell.angle_alpha   90.00
_cell.angle_beta   90.00
_cell.angle_gamma   90.00
#
_symmetry.space_group_name_H-M   'P 1'
#
loop_
_entity.id
_entity.type
_entity.pdbx_description
1 polymer ?
#
loop_
_entity_poly.entity_id
_entity_poly.type
_entity_poly.pdbx_seq_one_letter_code
_entity_poly.pdbx_strand_id
1 'polypeptide(L)'
;MATLEKLTRLSEPSIQGAQRAKEALKKARQALEQSCEDYKQIYDMHPKLALKQYQGEIEHTVKEQKQKAEEFEREMAMVIELLKSREVAEKELHSQYLASASVSGGNRPAKKHTLYDHIDQEAVSSVETRTHECISQLAAISKANSELCKRALERMDEIEIPTPEDISVTWTGVRDIGRLVEESQSVVADMEQDLASVDRHCDQLRDTIRDLEADGESVLSIDDYGVLLRDTEEIPGIVTELHGLLDGIQQRADETNVRYLQYTAFFDDNKRQFGIVTKVAAVASEFTFAATESHRQLEDAASEAEGALNDTWGLISWYRGFHSAYDSLIEEMQRRRQIQRQHHAEIEDIRSRLETLYMDEVRARADFVDRAGPFLPSDLCPFIQDPPPYFSVEEAGDVARLASVQSHETRYSKAASAMMVEDSVAPQLLQN
;
A
#
# COMPACT_ATOMS: atom_id res chain seq x y z
N MET A 1 66.39 70.21 50.31
CA MET A 1 67.35 69.41 49.50
C MET A 1 67.30 67.93 49.86
N ALA A 2 67.47 67.54 51.13
CA ALA A 2 67.47 66.12 51.52
C ALA A 2 66.09 65.43 51.42
N THR A 3 64.99 66.17 51.57
CA THR A 3 63.61 65.69 51.39
C THR A 3 63.24 65.50 49.93
N LEU A 4 63.66 66.43 49.06
CA LEU A 4 63.47 66.32 47.61
C LEU A 4 64.12 65.04 47.07
N GLU A 5 65.39 64.80 47.43
CA GLU A 5 66.10 63.60 47.00
C GLU A 5 65.42 62.30 47.48
N LYS A 6 64.84 62.31 48.69
CA LYS A 6 64.07 61.17 49.21
C LYS A 6 62.77 60.93 48.43
N LEU A 7 62.03 61.97 48.08
CA LEU A 7 60.80 61.84 47.28
C LEU A 7 61.09 61.41 45.84
N THR A 8 62.18 61.91 45.23
CA THR A 8 62.63 61.44 43.91
C THR A 8 62.99 59.95 43.93
N ARG A 9 63.52 59.44 45.04
CA ARG A 9 63.78 57.99 45.21
C ARG A 9 62.49 57.17 45.39
N LEU A 10 61.39 57.77 45.87
CA LEU A 10 60.08 57.11 46.00
C LEU A 10 59.27 57.15 44.70
N SER A 11 59.50 58.14 43.84
CA SER A 11 58.77 58.27 42.58
C SER A 11 59.15 57.18 41.57
N GLU A 12 60.42 56.80 41.48
CA GLU A 12 60.88 55.76 40.55
C GLU A 12 60.20 54.39 40.75
N PRO A 13 60.20 53.79 41.96
CA PRO A 13 59.50 52.51 42.19
C PRO A 13 57.98 52.63 42.02
N SER A 14 57.38 53.78 42.36
CA SER A 14 55.94 54.02 42.14
C SER A 14 55.58 54.04 40.66
N ILE A 15 56.38 54.75 39.84
CA ILE A 15 56.21 54.82 38.38
C ILE A 15 56.41 53.44 37.74
N GLN A 16 57.44 52.70 38.16
CA GLN A 16 57.67 51.34 37.66
C GLN A 16 56.53 50.39 38.05
N GLY A 17 56.01 50.51 39.29
CA GLY A 17 54.83 49.77 39.75
C GLY A 17 53.58 50.08 38.92
N ALA A 18 53.30 51.36 38.69
CA ALA A 18 52.19 51.82 37.86
C ALA A 18 52.31 51.31 36.41
N GLN A 19 53.52 51.30 35.83
CA GLN A 19 53.73 50.80 34.48
C GLN A 19 53.48 49.28 34.38
N ARG A 20 53.93 48.49 35.36
CA ARG A 20 53.64 47.06 35.43
C ARG A 20 52.15 46.78 35.62
N ALA A 21 51.48 47.55 36.48
CA ALA A 21 50.03 47.49 36.67
C ALA A 21 49.26 47.80 35.36
N LYS A 22 49.69 48.82 34.61
CA LYS A 22 49.13 49.15 33.28
C LYS A 22 49.30 48.03 32.27
N GLU A 23 50.47 47.41 32.23
CA GLU A 23 50.73 46.26 31.36
C GLU A 23 49.88 45.04 31.74
N ALA A 24 49.70 44.78 33.04
CA ALA A 24 48.85 43.71 33.53
C ALA A 24 47.37 43.94 33.15
N LEU A 25 46.84 45.14 33.40
CA LEU A 25 45.47 45.50 33.04
C LEU A 25 45.22 45.41 31.53
N LYS A 26 46.19 45.85 30.71
CA LYS A 26 46.10 45.75 29.25
C LYS A 26 45.93 44.29 28.80
N LYS A 27 46.71 43.37 29.36
CA LYS A 27 46.62 41.94 29.05
C LYS A 27 45.29 41.34 29.54
N ALA A 28 44.82 41.73 30.73
CA ALA A 28 43.55 41.28 31.28
C ALA A 28 42.37 41.69 30.39
N ARG A 29 42.32 42.93 29.90
CA ARG A 29 41.31 43.41 28.96
C ARG A 29 41.30 42.62 27.65
N GLN A 30 42.48 42.33 27.08
CA GLN A 30 42.60 41.56 25.85
C GLN A 30 42.06 40.12 26.03
N ALA A 31 42.35 39.47 27.16
CA ALA A 31 41.86 38.13 27.46
C ALA A 31 40.33 38.10 27.66
N LEU A 32 39.79 39.13 28.32
CA LEU A 32 38.35 39.28 28.51
C LEU A 32 37.62 39.54 27.19
N GLU A 33 38.15 40.39 26.32
CA GLU A 33 37.57 40.68 25.01
C GLU A 33 37.46 39.40 24.15
N GLN A 34 38.50 38.57 24.14
CA GLN A 34 38.49 37.28 23.45
C GLN A 34 37.42 36.34 24.04
N SER A 35 37.32 36.24 25.37
CA SER A 35 36.35 35.37 26.04
C SER A 35 34.89 35.78 25.77
N CYS A 36 34.62 37.09 25.68
CA CYS A 36 33.31 37.62 25.31
C CYS A 36 32.92 37.24 23.87
N GLU A 37 33.87 37.31 22.93
CA GLU A 37 33.64 36.94 21.54
C GLU A 37 33.36 35.43 21.41
N ASP A 38 34.15 34.60 22.09
CA ASP A 38 33.97 33.14 22.13
C ASP A 38 32.59 32.75 22.70
N TYR A 39 32.16 33.39 23.80
CA TYR A 39 30.84 33.17 24.40
C TYR A 39 29.68 33.54 23.46
N LYS A 40 29.80 34.68 22.77
CA LYS A 40 28.77 35.15 21.83
C LYS A 40 28.59 34.16 20.68
N GLN A 41 29.69 33.64 20.14
CA GLN A 41 29.65 32.63 19.07
C GLN A 41 28.94 31.35 19.52
N ILE A 42 29.16 30.89 20.76
CA ILE A 42 28.47 29.73 21.33
C ILE A 42 26.96 29.96 21.43
N TYR A 43 26.54 31.13 21.91
CA TYR A 43 25.14 31.45 22.12
C TYR A 43 24.33 31.45 20.82
N ASP A 44 24.91 31.97 19.73
CA ASP A 44 24.25 32.06 18.42
C ASP A 44 24.09 30.70 17.72
N MET A 45 24.89 29.68 18.09
CA MET A 45 24.90 28.36 17.45
C MET A 45 23.78 27.39 17.90
N HIS A 46 22.86 27.76 18.79
CA HIS A 46 21.93 26.80 19.42
C HIS A 46 20.43 26.98 19.01
N PRO A 47 19.91 26.31 17.96
CA PRO A 47 18.46 26.32 17.64
C PRO A 47 17.71 24.98 17.79
N LYS A 48 16.37 25.14 17.88
CA LYS A 48 15.28 24.24 18.32
C LYS A 48 14.86 23.20 17.27
N LEU A 49 14.76 21.92 17.63
CA LEU A 49 14.18 20.86 16.76
C LEU A 49 13.43 19.78 17.54
N ALA A 50 12.23 19.43 17.06
CA ALA A 50 11.61 18.12 17.26
C ALA A 50 10.49 17.87 16.22
N LEU A 51 10.48 16.68 15.60
CA LEU A 51 9.29 16.03 15.02
C LEU A 51 9.59 14.54 14.68
N LYS A 52 8.57 13.67 14.84
CA LYS A 52 8.39 12.29 14.32
C LYS A 52 6.89 12.16 13.96
N GLN A 53 6.37 11.59 12.87
CA GLN A 53 6.58 10.38 12.03
C GLN A 53 5.52 9.28 12.33
N TYR A 54 4.90 8.76 11.26
CA TYR A 54 3.91 7.66 11.23
C TYR A 54 4.16 6.79 9.98
N GLN A 55 4.00 5.47 10.07
CA GLN A 55 3.65 4.59 8.93
C GLN A 55 3.36 3.15 9.40
N GLY A 56 2.25 2.54 8.94
CA GLY A 56 1.91 1.15 9.23
C GLY A 56 0.77 0.52 8.39
N GLU A 57 0.18 1.22 7.42
CA GLU A 57 -1.09 0.78 6.82
C GLU A 57 -0.98 0.00 5.49
N ILE A 58 0.20 -0.11 4.88
CA ILE A 58 0.32 -0.55 3.48
C ILE A 58 0.37 -2.08 3.31
N GLU A 59 0.89 -2.83 4.30
CA GLU A 59 1.09 -4.29 4.16
C GLU A 59 -0.22 -5.10 4.23
N HIS A 60 -1.26 -4.57 4.87
CA HIS A 60 -2.52 -5.28 5.08
C HIS A 60 -3.32 -5.45 3.78
N THR A 61 -3.36 -4.40 2.95
CA THR A 61 -4.23 -4.33 1.77
C THR A 61 -3.81 -5.29 0.66
N VAL A 62 -2.51 -5.55 0.50
CA VAL A 62 -1.97 -6.40 -0.57
C VAL A 62 -2.28 -7.88 -0.35
N LYS A 63 -2.29 -8.32 0.91
CA LYS A 63 -2.53 -9.74 1.25
C LYS A 63 -3.98 -10.15 1.01
N GLU A 64 -4.92 -9.23 1.19
CA GLU A 64 -6.35 -9.49 1.04
C GLU A 64 -6.75 -9.75 -0.43
N GLN A 65 -6.17 -9.01 -1.38
CA GLN A 65 -6.60 -9.09 -2.79
C GLN A 65 -6.10 -10.34 -3.50
N LYS A 66 -4.92 -10.85 -3.13
CA LYS A 66 -4.37 -12.09 -3.71
C LYS A 66 -5.24 -13.32 -3.43
N GLN A 67 -5.79 -13.41 -2.22
CA GLN A 67 -6.58 -14.56 -1.79
C GLN A 67 -7.89 -14.71 -2.57
N LYS A 68 -8.51 -13.58 -2.95
CA LYS A 68 -9.77 -13.57 -3.71
C LYS A 68 -9.61 -14.11 -5.14
N ALA A 69 -8.45 -13.90 -5.77
CA ALA A 69 -8.18 -14.38 -7.13
C ALA A 69 -7.98 -15.91 -7.22
N GLU A 70 -7.31 -16.53 -6.23
CA GLU A 70 -7.04 -17.98 -6.21
C GLU A 70 -8.30 -18.84 -5.92
N GLU A 71 -9.30 -18.26 -5.26
CA GLU A 71 -10.62 -18.89 -5.07
C GLU A 71 -11.43 -18.91 -6.37
N PHE A 72 -11.26 -17.88 -7.20
CA PHE A 72 -11.98 -17.72 -8.45
C PHE A 72 -11.57 -18.72 -9.54
N GLU A 73 -10.27 -18.90 -9.77
CA GLU A 73 -9.76 -19.83 -10.80
C GLU A 73 -10.27 -21.27 -10.60
N ARG A 74 -10.41 -21.68 -9.34
CA ARG A 74 -10.94 -23.01 -8.98
C ARG A 74 -12.41 -23.19 -9.36
N GLU A 75 -13.24 -22.16 -9.14
CA GLU A 75 -14.67 -22.21 -9.46
C GLU A 75 -14.92 -22.25 -10.97
N MET A 76 -14.18 -21.46 -11.75
CA MET A 76 -14.30 -21.46 -13.22
C MET A 76 -13.91 -22.81 -13.82
N ALA A 77 -12.80 -23.39 -13.36
CA ALA A 77 -12.33 -24.70 -13.83
C ALA A 77 -13.39 -25.80 -13.59
N MET A 78 -14.08 -25.76 -12.44
CA MET A 78 -15.14 -26.70 -12.11
C MET A 78 -16.34 -26.59 -13.07
N VAL A 79 -16.74 -25.36 -13.43
CA VAL A 79 -17.88 -25.12 -14.34
C VAL A 79 -17.56 -25.58 -15.77
N ILE A 80 -16.35 -25.33 -16.25
CA ILE A 80 -15.91 -25.77 -17.58
C ILE A 80 -15.90 -27.30 -17.69
N GLU A 81 -15.44 -28.01 -16.66
CA GLU A 81 -15.45 -29.48 -16.65
C GLU A 81 -16.86 -30.07 -16.62
N LEU A 82 -17.79 -29.45 -15.89
CA LEU A 82 -19.20 -29.85 -15.92
C LEU A 82 -19.79 -29.77 -17.33
N LEU A 83 -19.49 -28.71 -18.08
CA LEU A 83 -19.99 -28.50 -19.45
C LEU A 83 -19.39 -29.49 -20.46
N LYS A 84 -18.10 -29.83 -20.34
CA LYS A 84 -17.44 -30.84 -21.20
C LYS A 84 -17.99 -32.24 -20.98
N SER A 85 -18.39 -32.56 -19.75
CA SER A 85 -18.87 -33.89 -19.39
C SER A 85 -20.29 -34.19 -19.90
N ARG A 86 -21.05 -33.17 -20.30
CA ARG A 86 -22.46 -33.32 -20.67
C ARG A 86 -22.65 -33.43 -22.19
N GLU A 87 -22.94 -34.65 -22.64
CA GLU A 87 -23.28 -34.95 -24.03
C GLU A 87 -24.64 -34.32 -24.41
N VAL A 88 -24.72 -33.71 -25.59
CA VAL A 88 -26.02 -33.23 -26.13
C VAL A 88 -26.79 -34.46 -26.53
N ALA A 89 -28.05 -34.55 -26.09
CA ALA A 89 -28.99 -35.56 -26.55
C ALA A 89 -29.37 -35.28 -28.02
N GLU A 90 -28.42 -35.42 -28.95
CA GLU A 90 -28.62 -35.17 -30.39
C GLU A 90 -29.77 -36.02 -30.93
N LYS A 91 -29.94 -37.23 -30.39
CA LYS A 91 -31.02 -38.15 -30.74
C LYS A 91 -32.41 -37.60 -30.40
N GLU A 92 -32.49 -36.65 -29.49
CA GLU A 92 -33.76 -36.02 -29.12
C GLU A 92 -34.07 -34.78 -29.95
N LEU A 93 -33.03 -34.05 -30.38
CA LEU A 93 -33.12 -32.76 -31.08
C LEU A 93 -33.11 -32.87 -32.61
N HIS A 94 -32.38 -33.84 -33.19
CA HIS A 94 -32.27 -33.99 -34.65
C HIS A 94 -33.28 -35.00 -35.21
N SER A 95 -34.48 -34.50 -35.50
CA SER A 95 -35.41 -35.16 -36.42
C SER A 95 -34.96 -34.92 -37.87
N GLN A 96 -34.27 -35.91 -38.44
CA GLN A 96 -34.14 -36.21 -39.88
C GLN A 96 -33.96 -35.05 -40.88
N TYR A 97 -32.81 -34.35 -40.89
CA TYR A 97 -32.44 -33.51 -42.04
C TYR A 97 -31.23 -34.01 -42.86
N LEU A 98 -30.56 -35.11 -42.47
CA LEU A 98 -29.36 -35.60 -43.18
C LEU A 98 -29.36 -37.10 -43.54
N ALA A 99 -30.45 -37.84 -43.27
CA ALA A 99 -30.51 -39.27 -43.61
C ALA A 99 -30.62 -39.56 -45.11
N SER A 100 -30.81 -38.55 -45.96
CA SER A 100 -30.90 -38.71 -47.42
C SER A 100 -29.62 -38.35 -48.20
N ALA A 101 -28.55 -37.89 -47.55
CA ALA A 101 -27.37 -37.36 -48.26
C ALA A 101 -26.03 -38.09 -48.04
N SER A 102 -25.95 -39.18 -47.25
CA SER A 102 -24.66 -39.81 -46.93
C SER A 102 -24.65 -41.34 -47.11
N VAL A 103 -24.79 -41.78 -48.36
CA VAL A 103 -24.29 -43.10 -48.79
C VAL A 103 -22.98 -42.86 -49.55
N SER A 104 -21.88 -42.69 -48.83
CA SER A 104 -20.53 -43.00 -49.34
C SER A 104 -19.48 -42.95 -48.22
N GLY A 105 -19.15 -44.13 -47.71
CA GLY A 105 -17.79 -44.57 -47.37
C GLY A 105 -16.87 -43.66 -46.54
N GLY A 106 -16.77 -43.95 -45.24
CA GLY A 106 -15.66 -43.51 -44.41
C GLY A 106 -15.92 -43.75 -42.93
N ASN A 107 -15.43 -44.87 -42.39
CA ASN A 107 -15.60 -45.28 -40.99
C ASN A 107 -14.75 -44.41 -40.04
N ARG A 108 -15.09 -43.13 -39.91
CA ARG A 108 -14.56 -42.25 -38.85
C ARG A 108 -15.50 -42.32 -37.65
N PRO A 109 -15.01 -42.49 -36.42
CA PRO A 109 -15.85 -42.41 -35.24
C PRO A 109 -16.53 -41.04 -35.20
N ALA A 110 -17.86 -41.02 -35.17
CA ALA A 110 -18.65 -39.81 -35.06
C ALA A 110 -18.21 -39.07 -33.79
N LYS A 111 -17.69 -37.86 -33.93
CA LYS A 111 -17.41 -36.99 -32.79
C LYS A 111 -18.74 -36.72 -32.09
N LYS A 112 -18.80 -37.02 -30.79
CA LYS A 112 -19.96 -36.75 -29.95
C LYS A 112 -20.13 -35.23 -29.88
N HIS A 113 -21.28 -34.72 -30.29
CA HIS A 113 -21.62 -33.31 -30.13
C HIS A 113 -22.02 -33.06 -28.68
N THR A 114 -21.46 -32.02 -28.08
CA THR A 114 -21.65 -31.66 -26.68
C THR A 114 -22.20 -30.24 -26.58
N LEU A 115 -22.65 -29.83 -25.40
CA LEU A 115 -23.16 -28.46 -25.20
C LEU A 115 -22.04 -27.43 -25.42
N TYR A 116 -20.81 -27.88 -25.22
CA TYR A 116 -19.58 -27.13 -25.45
C TYR A 116 -19.43 -26.66 -26.90
N ASP A 117 -19.94 -27.40 -27.89
CA ASP A 117 -19.85 -26.99 -29.30
C ASP A 117 -20.75 -25.77 -29.63
N HIS A 118 -21.66 -25.40 -28.72
CA HIS A 118 -22.51 -24.22 -28.83
C HIS A 118 -21.99 -23.02 -28.00
N ILE A 119 -20.84 -23.18 -27.35
CA ILE A 119 -20.20 -22.13 -26.58
C ILE A 119 -19.42 -21.23 -27.53
N ASP A 120 -19.58 -19.92 -27.37
CA ASP A 120 -18.72 -18.93 -28.01
C ASP A 120 -17.30 -18.98 -27.39
N GLN A 121 -16.45 -19.81 -28.00
CA GLN A 121 -15.08 -19.99 -27.56
C GLN A 121 -14.23 -18.73 -27.72
N GLU A 122 -14.60 -17.82 -28.64
CA GLU A 122 -13.91 -16.54 -28.83
C GLU A 122 -14.18 -15.61 -27.65
N ALA A 123 -15.44 -15.53 -27.19
CA ALA A 123 -15.81 -14.77 -26.01
C ALA A 123 -15.10 -15.29 -24.74
N VAL A 124 -15.10 -16.62 -24.53
CA VAL A 124 -14.39 -17.25 -23.40
C VAL A 124 -12.89 -16.94 -23.45
N SER A 125 -12.26 -17.16 -24.61
CA SER A 125 -10.82 -16.91 -24.79
C SER A 125 -10.46 -15.43 -24.63
N SER A 126 -11.33 -14.51 -25.05
CA SER A 126 -11.12 -13.07 -24.90
C SER A 126 -11.14 -12.65 -23.43
N VAL A 127 -12.10 -13.15 -22.65
CA VAL A 127 -12.21 -12.83 -21.21
C VAL A 127 -11.06 -13.46 -20.43
N GLU A 128 -10.67 -14.69 -20.77
CA GLU A 128 -9.52 -15.37 -20.18
C GLU A 128 -8.21 -14.61 -20.46
N THR A 129 -7.98 -14.22 -21.71
CA THR A 129 -6.79 -13.46 -22.11
C THR A 129 -6.73 -12.13 -21.36
N ARG A 130 -7.83 -11.38 -21.33
CA ARG A 130 -7.91 -10.10 -20.61
C ARG A 130 -7.65 -10.26 -19.12
N THR A 131 -8.23 -11.28 -18.48
CA THR A 131 -8.00 -11.55 -17.06
C THR A 131 -6.54 -11.89 -16.78
N HIS A 132 -5.93 -12.74 -17.62
CA HIS A 132 -4.52 -13.08 -17.50
C HIS A 132 -3.59 -11.87 -17.72
N GLU A 133 -3.92 -10.99 -18.67
CA GLU A 133 -3.21 -9.74 -18.90
C GLU A 133 -3.26 -8.83 -17.67
N CYS A 134 -4.44 -8.60 -17.09
CA CYS A 134 -4.59 -7.78 -15.87
C CYS A 134 -3.79 -8.36 -14.69
N ILE A 135 -3.85 -9.67 -14.47
CA ILE A 135 -3.07 -10.34 -13.40
C ILE A 135 -1.56 -10.20 -13.65
N SER A 136 -1.13 -10.35 -14.91
CA SER A 136 0.28 -10.20 -15.28
C SER A 136 0.78 -8.77 -15.07
N GLN A 137 -0.05 -7.77 -15.35
CA GLN A 137 0.26 -6.36 -15.09
C GLN A 137 0.37 -6.08 -13.58
N LEU A 138 -0.57 -6.56 -12.77
CA LEU A 138 -0.50 -6.45 -11.31
C LEU A 138 0.77 -7.09 -10.73
N ALA A 139 1.14 -8.27 -11.22
CA ALA A 139 2.37 -8.96 -10.82
C ALA A 139 3.62 -8.16 -11.21
N ALA A 140 3.64 -7.55 -12.40
CA ALA A 140 4.73 -6.70 -12.85
C ALA A 140 4.90 -5.44 -11.98
N ILE A 141 3.79 -4.75 -11.64
CA ILE A 141 3.79 -3.58 -10.74
C ILE A 141 4.29 -3.98 -9.35
N SER A 142 3.81 -5.11 -8.81
CA SER A 142 4.26 -5.64 -7.51
C SER A 142 5.76 -5.92 -7.49
N LYS A 143 6.29 -6.56 -8.55
CA LYS A 143 7.73 -6.81 -8.69
C LYS A 143 8.53 -5.51 -8.76
N ALA A 144 8.08 -4.54 -9.55
CA ALA A 144 8.73 -3.23 -9.66
C ALA A 144 8.77 -2.49 -8.31
N ASN A 145 7.70 -2.59 -7.51
CA ASN A 145 7.65 -2.04 -6.15
C ASN A 145 8.64 -2.72 -5.21
N SER A 146 8.76 -4.05 -5.26
CA SER A 146 9.76 -4.76 -4.48
C SER A 146 11.19 -4.32 -4.84
N GLU A 147 11.48 -4.11 -6.13
CA GLU A 147 12.77 -3.61 -6.60
C GLU A 147 13.01 -2.15 -6.19
N LEU A 148 11.97 -1.32 -6.15
CA LEU A 148 12.01 0.06 -5.67
C LEU A 148 12.33 0.11 -4.17
N CYS A 149 11.68 -0.71 -3.34
CA CYS A 149 12.00 -0.84 -1.91
C CYS A 149 13.45 -1.29 -1.71
N LYS A 150 13.87 -2.31 -2.46
CA LYS A 150 15.25 -2.82 -2.36
C LYS A 150 16.28 -1.75 -2.69
N ARG A 151 16.10 -0.99 -3.78
CA ARG A 151 16.99 0.10 -4.16
C ARG A 151 17.01 1.24 -3.12
N ALA A 152 15.88 1.56 -2.51
CA ALA A 152 15.82 2.57 -1.47
C ALA A 152 16.57 2.12 -0.21
N LEU A 153 16.41 0.85 0.20
CA LEU A 153 17.16 0.27 1.31
C LEU A 153 18.66 0.20 1.03
N GLU A 154 19.08 -0.26 -0.15
CA GLU A 154 20.48 -0.28 -0.57
C GLU A 154 21.09 1.13 -0.50
N ARG A 155 20.37 2.16 -0.97
CA ARG A 155 20.80 3.56 -0.86
C ARG A 155 20.81 4.10 0.57
N MET A 156 19.94 3.60 1.45
CA MET A 156 19.97 3.96 2.87
C MET A 156 21.14 3.30 3.59
N ASP A 157 21.47 2.05 3.27
CA ASP A 157 22.61 1.31 3.83
C ASP A 157 23.96 1.91 3.38
N GLU A 158 24.03 2.49 2.18
CA GLU A 158 25.19 3.25 1.70
C GLU A 158 25.45 4.55 2.49
N ILE A 159 24.44 5.03 3.24
CA ILE A 159 24.60 6.23 4.08
C ILE A 159 25.27 5.80 5.39
N GLU A 160 26.58 6.01 5.47
CA GLU A 160 27.32 5.86 6.73
C GLU A 160 26.77 6.83 7.78
N ILE A 161 26.18 6.27 8.84
CA ILE A 161 25.75 7.00 10.03
C ILE A 161 26.94 6.98 11.01
N PRO A 162 27.64 8.10 11.21
CA PRO A 162 28.67 8.20 12.23
C PRO A 162 28.03 7.91 13.58
N THR A 163 28.69 7.08 14.38
CA THR A 163 28.38 6.98 15.80
C THR A 163 28.75 8.31 16.45
N PRO A 164 27.82 9.01 17.12
CA PRO A 164 28.15 10.23 17.83
C PRO A 164 29.30 9.96 18.79
N GLU A 165 30.36 10.77 18.74
CA GLU A 165 31.32 10.81 19.83
C GLU A 165 30.63 11.43 21.05
N ASP A 166 30.94 10.95 22.26
CA ASP A 166 30.27 11.31 23.53
C ASP A 166 30.51 12.77 23.99
N ILE A 167 30.73 13.71 23.05
CA ILE A 167 30.87 15.14 23.33
C ILE A 167 29.48 15.69 23.63
N SER A 168 29.04 15.54 24.89
CA SER A 168 27.78 16.10 25.35
C SER A 168 27.98 17.59 25.66
N VAL A 169 27.30 18.43 24.89
CA VAL A 169 27.30 19.87 25.10
C VAL A 169 25.92 20.28 25.61
N THR A 170 25.87 20.91 26.77
CA THR A 170 24.62 21.20 27.49
C THR A 170 24.39 22.69 27.66
N TRP A 171 23.13 23.12 27.71
CA TRP A 171 22.76 24.50 28.00
C TRP A 171 23.31 25.00 29.34
N THR A 172 23.47 24.11 30.32
CA THR A 172 24.15 24.40 31.58
C THR A 172 25.60 24.82 31.36
N GLY A 173 26.30 24.17 30.43
CA GLY A 173 27.66 24.55 30.04
C GLY A 173 27.74 25.94 29.39
N VAL A 174 26.78 26.33 28.54
CA VAL A 174 26.73 27.71 27.99
C VAL A 174 26.61 28.73 29.12
N ARG A 175 25.73 28.46 30.08
CA ARG A 175 25.49 29.35 31.22
C ARG A 175 26.72 29.45 32.13
N ASP A 176 27.42 28.34 32.35
CA ASP A 176 28.66 28.33 33.14
C ASP A 176 29.75 29.19 32.49
N ILE A 177 29.87 29.18 31.16
CA ILE A 177 30.80 30.05 30.42
C ILE A 177 30.38 31.51 30.56
N GLY A 178 29.09 31.83 30.42
CA GLY A 178 28.58 33.18 30.63
C GLY A 178 28.93 33.72 32.02
N ARG A 179 28.80 32.89 33.06
CA ARG A 179 29.22 33.23 34.42
C ARG A 179 30.73 33.52 34.51
N LEU A 180 31.58 32.69 33.90
CA LEU A 180 33.03 32.92 33.90
C LEU A 180 33.43 34.24 33.25
N VAL A 181 32.71 34.63 32.19
CA VAL A 181 32.90 35.93 31.52
C VAL A 181 32.45 37.07 32.42
N GLU A 182 31.26 37.00 33.03
CA GLU A 182 30.76 38.01 33.98
C GLU A 182 31.69 38.18 35.19
N GLU A 183 32.17 37.08 35.78
CA GLU A 183 33.15 37.10 36.86
C GLU A 183 34.47 37.76 36.41
N SER A 184 34.94 37.47 35.19
CA SER A 184 36.13 38.09 34.63
C SER A 184 35.96 39.60 34.37
N GLN A 185 34.77 40.04 33.95
CA GLN A 185 34.43 41.46 33.80
C GLN A 185 34.51 42.18 35.16
N SER A 186 33.97 41.56 36.21
CA SER A 186 34.05 42.11 37.57
C SER A 186 35.50 42.29 38.02
N VAL A 187 36.35 41.26 37.83
CA VAL A 187 37.76 41.33 38.25
C VAL A 187 38.54 42.38 37.46
N VAL A 188 38.28 42.56 36.17
CA VAL A 188 38.91 43.64 35.39
C VAL A 188 38.51 45.02 35.93
N ALA A 189 37.24 45.20 36.33
CA ALA A 189 36.80 46.45 36.94
C ALA A 189 37.50 46.75 38.27
N ASP A 190 37.73 45.72 39.10
CA ASP A 190 38.51 45.85 40.34
C ASP A 190 39.98 46.24 40.04
N MET A 191 40.61 45.59 39.06
CA MET A 191 41.97 45.95 38.62
C MET A 191 42.07 47.40 38.10
N GLU A 192 41.04 47.91 37.44
CA GLU A 192 40.97 49.30 36.98
C GLU A 192 40.91 50.29 38.15
N GLN A 193 40.16 49.94 39.20
CA GLN A 193 40.07 50.73 40.42
C GLN A 193 41.43 50.80 41.15
N ASP A 194 42.13 49.67 41.27
CA ASP A 194 43.44 49.60 41.91
C ASP A 194 44.49 50.39 41.13
N LEU A 195 44.51 50.25 39.80
CA LEU A 195 45.39 51.05 38.95
C LEU A 195 45.10 52.55 39.08
N ALA A 196 43.83 52.96 39.13
CA ALA A 196 43.47 54.35 39.34
C ALA A 196 43.90 54.86 40.72
N SER A 197 44.00 53.99 41.72
CA SER A 197 44.60 54.32 43.02
C SER A 197 46.10 54.57 42.90
N VAL A 198 46.83 53.67 42.23
CA VAL A 198 48.28 53.78 42.02
C VAL A 198 48.65 55.00 41.15
N ASP A 199 47.89 55.29 40.10
CA ASP A 199 48.08 56.47 39.25
C ASP A 199 47.86 57.76 40.03
N ARG A 200 46.81 57.82 40.87
CA ARG A 200 46.56 58.98 41.75
C ARG A 200 47.72 59.21 42.70
N HIS A 201 48.28 58.16 43.30
CA HIS A 201 49.47 58.28 44.15
C HIS A 201 50.70 58.77 43.37
N CYS A 202 50.92 58.26 42.16
CA CYS A 202 52.01 58.74 41.30
C CYS A 202 51.87 60.21 40.93
N ASP A 203 50.65 60.68 40.67
CA ASP A 203 50.37 62.08 40.40
C ASP A 203 50.55 62.94 41.66
N GLN A 204 50.09 62.48 42.83
CA GLN A 204 50.35 63.13 44.13
C GLN A 204 51.85 63.26 44.43
N LEU A 205 52.64 62.21 44.18
CA LEU A 205 54.10 62.26 44.30
C LEU A 205 54.72 63.27 43.32
N ARG A 206 54.23 63.33 42.08
CA ARG A 206 54.75 64.25 41.05
C ARG A 206 54.45 65.70 41.40
N ASP A 207 53.21 65.97 41.84
CA ASP A 207 52.76 67.30 42.23
C ASP A 207 53.51 67.78 43.47
N THR A 208 53.67 66.93 44.49
CA THR A 208 54.44 67.28 45.70
C THR A 208 55.92 67.51 45.42
N ILE A 209 56.54 66.74 44.53
CA ILE A 209 57.93 67.01 44.08
C ILE A 209 58.01 68.38 43.39
N ARG A 210 57.08 68.67 42.48
CA ARG A 210 57.04 69.93 41.73
C ARG A 210 56.80 71.14 42.66
N ASP A 211 55.90 71.01 43.62
CA ASP A 211 55.61 72.07 44.59
C ASP A 211 56.83 72.34 45.50
N LEU A 212 57.54 71.28 45.92
CA LEU A 212 58.80 71.41 46.67
C LEU A 212 59.93 72.04 45.87
N GLU A 213 59.99 71.80 44.55
CA GLU A 213 60.94 72.46 43.64
C GLU A 213 60.63 73.96 43.46
N ALA A 214 59.35 74.34 43.50
CA ALA A 214 58.90 75.71 43.29
C ALA A 214 58.96 76.59 44.56
N ASP A 215 58.46 76.10 45.68
CA ASP A 215 58.20 76.90 46.90
C ASP A 215 59.20 76.63 48.03
N GLY A 216 60.09 75.64 47.87
CA GLY A 216 61.08 75.25 48.87
C GLY A 216 60.53 74.37 50.00
N GLU A 217 61.37 74.10 51.01
CA GLU A 217 61.19 73.01 51.98
C GLU A 217 60.01 73.19 52.96
N SER A 218 59.23 74.28 52.89
CA SER A 218 58.20 74.62 53.89
C SER A 218 56.79 74.08 53.61
N VAL A 219 56.56 73.40 52.49
CA VAL A 219 55.21 73.04 52.03
C VAL A 219 54.77 71.62 52.41
N LEU A 220 55.71 70.69 52.62
CA LEU A 220 55.38 69.29 52.90
C LEU A 220 55.31 69.00 54.41
N SER A 221 54.12 68.65 54.91
CA SER A 221 53.99 68.17 56.29
C SER A 221 54.72 66.83 56.46
N ILE A 222 55.24 66.58 57.66
CA ILE A 222 55.84 65.28 58.02
C ILE A 222 54.79 64.17 57.90
N ASP A 223 53.53 64.47 58.22
CA ASP A 223 52.42 63.52 58.13
C ASP A 223 52.13 63.15 56.65
N ASP A 224 52.14 64.11 55.74
CA ASP A 224 51.92 63.88 54.30
C ASP A 224 53.05 63.04 53.70
N TYR A 225 54.31 63.29 54.10
CA TYR A 225 55.44 62.45 53.72
C TYR A 225 55.27 61.00 54.21
N GLY A 226 54.77 60.83 55.44
CA GLY A 226 54.51 59.52 56.02
C GLY A 226 53.46 58.72 55.26
N VAL A 227 52.40 59.39 54.77
CA VAL A 227 51.39 58.78 53.89
C VAL A 227 52.01 58.37 52.56
N LEU A 228 52.72 59.29 51.89
CA LEU A 228 53.35 59.01 50.59
C LEU A 228 54.38 57.87 50.66
N LEU A 229 55.14 57.79 51.76
CA LEU A 229 56.08 56.70 51.98
C LEU A 229 55.35 55.37 52.15
N ARG A 230 54.30 55.32 52.97
CA ARG A 230 53.50 54.10 53.19
C ARG A 230 52.84 53.63 51.91
N ASP A 231 52.17 54.52 51.18
CA ASP A 231 51.49 54.20 49.93
C ASP A 231 52.52 53.66 48.90
N THR A 232 53.72 54.25 48.86
CA THR A 232 54.83 53.75 48.03
C THR A 232 55.29 52.34 48.45
N GLU A 233 55.31 52.02 49.74
CA GLU A 233 55.64 50.68 50.27
C GLU A 233 54.53 49.65 50.00
N GLU A 234 53.28 50.07 49.82
CA GLU A 234 52.13 49.21 49.51
C GLU A 234 52.01 48.87 48.02
N ILE A 235 52.51 49.73 47.12
CA ILE A 235 52.49 49.51 45.65
C ILE A 235 53.02 48.13 45.23
N PRO A 236 54.16 47.62 45.71
CA PRO A 236 54.62 46.27 45.36
C PRO A 236 53.60 45.18 45.72
N GLY A 237 52.87 45.35 46.82
CA GLY A 237 51.79 44.45 47.24
C GLY A 237 50.63 44.50 46.26
N ILE A 238 50.13 45.70 45.95
CA ILE A 238 49.06 45.94 44.97
C ILE A 238 49.45 45.38 43.60
N VAL A 239 50.67 45.62 43.14
CA VAL A 239 51.18 45.09 41.86
C VAL A 239 51.19 43.56 41.89
N THR A 240 51.58 42.93 43.01
CA THR A 240 51.56 41.46 43.14
C THR A 240 50.13 40.91 43.08
N GLU A 241 49.19 41.58 43.74
CA GLU A 241 47.76 41.24 43.68
C GLU A 241 47.21 41.37 42.25
N LEU A 242 47.51 42.47 41.55
CA LEU A 242 47.12 42.66 40.14
C LEU A 242 47.67 41.58 39.21
N HIS A 243 48.88 41.07 39.45
CA HIS A 243 49.40 39.93 38.69
C HIS A 243 48.64 38.64 39.01
N GLY A 244 48.28 38.39 40.27
CA GLY A 244 47.44 37.27 40.65
C GLY A 244 46.04 37.33 40.03
N LEU A 245 45.44 38.53 39.96
CA LEU A 245 44.17 38.76 39.28
C LEU A 245 44.28 38.52 37.76
N LEU A 246 45.38 38.98 37.14
CA LEU A 246 45.68 38.69 35.73
C LEU A 246 45.78 37.19 35.46
N ASP A 247 46.53 36.45 36.28
CA ASP A 247 46.68 34.99 36.13
C ASP A 247 45.31 34.29 36.21
N GLY A 248 44.45 34.73 37.14
CA GLY A 248 43.08 34.21 37.26
C GLY A 248 42.19 34.51 36.05
N ILE A 249 42.31 35.71 35.46
CA ILE A 249 41.60 36.06 34.21
C ILE A 249 42.11 35.22 33.04
N GLN A 250 43.43 35.03 32.93
CA GLN A 250 44.02 34.20 31.88
C GLN A 250 43.56 32.74 31.98
N GLN A 251 43.52 32.18 33.19
CA GLN A 251 43.00 30.83 33.41
C GLN A 251 41.52 30.69 32.98
N ARG A 252 40.68 31.67 33.31
CA ARG A 252 39.26 31.68 32.89
C ARG A 252 39.10 31.87 31.38
N ALA A 253 39.98 32.67 30.75
CA ALA A 253 40.00 32.84 29.31
C ALA A 253 40.42 31.55 28.60
N ASP A 254 41.44 30.85 29.10
CA ASP A 254 41.85 29.53 28.60
C ASP A 254 40.72 28.51 28.75
N GLU A 255 40.02 28.49 29.89
CA GLU A 255 38.85 27.62 30.08
C GLU A 255 37.73 27.95 29.07
N THR A 256 37.43 29.23 28.87
CA THR A 256 36.42 29.69 27.90
C THR A 256 36.79 29.26 26.48
N ASN A 257 38.06 29.42 26.08
CA ASN A 257 38.55 29.00 24.79
C ASN A 257 38.51 27.48 24.60
N VAL A 258 38.89 26.68 25.60
CA VAL A 258 38.77 25.21 25.56
C VAL A 258 37.30 24.81 25.34
N ARG A 259 36.37 25.45 26.04
CA ARG A 259 34.93 25.20 25.86
C ARG A 259 34.47 25.61 24.47
N TYR A 260 34.91 26.76 23.97
CA TYR A 260 34.62 27.21 22.61
C TYR A 260 35.07 26.20 21.56
N LEU A 261 36.30 25.68 21.65
CA LEU A 261 36.80 24.65 20.74
C LEU A 261 35.96 23.36 20.81
N GLN A 262 35.53 22.95 22.00
CA GLN A 262 34.62 21.82 22.19
C GLN A 262 33.25 22.07 21.53
N TYR A 263 32.68 23.26 21.69
CA TYR A 263 31.41 23.65 21.07
C TYR A 263 31.51 23.67 19.54
N THR A 264 32.59 24.24 19.00
CA THR A 264 32.82 24.28 17.55
C THR A 264 32.96 22.88 16.98
N ALA A 265 33.76 22.01 17.61
CA ALA A 265 33.89 20.61 17.18
C ALA A 265 32.56 19.86 17.25
N PHE A 266 31.79 20.05 18.32
CA PHE A 266 30.45 19.48 18.46
C PHE A 266 29.50 20.00 17.38
N PHE A 267 29.51 21.30 17.09
CA PHE A 267 28.63 21.90 16.10
C PHE A 267 28.96 21.43 14.68
N ASP A 268 30.25 21.34 14.35
CA ASP A 268 30.71 20.79 13.07
C ASP A 268 30.31 19.32 12.90
N ASP A 269 30.41 18.52 13.95
CA ASP A 269 29.91 17.14 13.94
C ASP A 269 28.39 17.09 13.77
N ASN A 270 27.63 17.91 14.52
CA ASN A 270 26.18 18.01 14.35
C ASN A 270 25.80 18.43 12.92
N LYS A 271 26.52 19.40 12.33
CA LYS A 271 26.29 19.83 10.94
C LYS A 271 26.54 18.68 9.96
N ARG A 272 27.59 17.88 10.18
CA ARG A 272 27.85 16.66 9.41
C ARG A 272 26.70 15.66 9.56
N GLN A 273 26.24 15.41 10.79
CA GLN A 273 25.10 14.54 11.09
C GLN A 273 23.80 15.05 10.44
N PHE A 274 23.52 16.35 10.47
CA PHE A 274 22.38 16.95 9.75
C PHE A 274 22.50 16.80 8.24
N GLY A 275 23.72 16.88 7.69
CA GLY A 275 23.98 16.56 6.29
C GLY A 275 23.59 15.12 5.95
N ILE A 276 23.87 14.17 6.86
CA ILE A 276 23.46 12.77 6.72
C ILE A 276 21.94 12.62 6.80
N VAL A 277 21.28 13.24 7.79
CA VAL A 277 19.81 13.26 7.89
C VAL A 277 19.17 13.83 6.62
N THR A 278 19.75 14.88 6.04
CA THR A 278 19.29 15.47 4.78
C THR A 278 19.42 14.48 3.61
N LYS A 279 20.51 13.70 3.54
CA LYS A 279 20.66 12.63 2.54
C LYS A 279 19.61 11.54 2.73
N VAL A 280 19.38 11.09 3.97
CA VAL A 280 18.34 10.09 4.29
C VAL A 280 16.96 10.63 3.90
N ALA A 281 16.66 11.89 4.24
CA ALA A 281 15.41 12.55 3.89
C ALA A 281 15.21 12.66 2.37
N ALA A 282 16.28 12.92 1.60
CA ALA A 282 16.23 12.92 0.14
C ALA A 282 15.89 11.53 -0.43
N VAL A 283 16.56 10.47 0.05
CA VAL A 283 16.25 9.08 -0.35
C VAL A 283 14.81 8.72 0.02
N ALA A 284 14.36 9.06 1.22
CA ALA A 284 13.00 8.80 1.69
C ALA A 284 11.95 9.56 0.86
N SER A 285 12.23 10.82 0.49
CA SER A 285 11.35 11.64 -0.35
C SER A 285 11.23 11.06 -1.77
N GLU A 286 12.35 10.71 -2.40
CA GLU A 286 12.39 10.06 -3.72
C GLU A 286 11.62 8.73 -3.70
N PHE A 287 11.84 7.91 -2.68
CA PHE A 287 11.09 6.67 -2.46
C PHE A 287 9.60 6.93 -2.30
N THR A 288 9.21 7.89 -1.46
CA THR A 288 7.79 8.20 -1.20
C THR A 288 7.09 8.67 -2.47
N PHE A 289 7.73 9.54 -3.25
CA PHE A 289 7.19 10.00 -4.53
C PHE A 289 6.98 8.84 -5.50
N ALA A 290 7.99 7.99 -5.68
CA ALA A 290 7.92 6.86 -6.59
C ALA A 290 6.93 5.78 -6.11
N ALA A 291 6.83 5.54 -4.80
CA ALA A 291 5.85 4.65 -4.19
C ALA A 291 4.41 5.17 -4.36
N THR A 292 4.20 6.49 -4.24
CA THR A 292 2.88 7.10 -4.45
C THR A 292 2.42 6.94 -5.90
N GLU A 293 3.30 7.18 -6.87
CA GLU A 293 2.95 6.97 -8.28
C GLU A 293 2.70 5.50 -8.59
N SER A 294 3.51 4.59 -8.05
CA SER A 294 3.25 3.15 -8.25
C SER A 294 1.98 2.68 -7.54
N HIS A 295 1.62 3.26 -6.40
CA HIS A 295 0.36 2.98 -5.73
C HIS A 295 -0.83 3.37 -6.60
N ARG A 296 -0.79 4.55 -7.22
CA ARG A 296 -1.80 4.98 -8.19
C ARG A 296 -1.94 3.98 -9.36
N GLN A 297 -0.80 3.52 -9.90
CA GLN A 297 -0.80 2.50 -10.96
C GLN A 297 -1.37 1.16 -10.50
N LEU A 298 -1.12 0.79 -9.24
CA LEU A 298 -1.67 -0.43 -8.65
C LEU A 298 -3.19 -0.31 -8.47
N GLU A 299 -3.71 0.83 -8.02
CA GLU A 299 -5.15 1.08 -7.90
C GLU A 299 -5.83 1.01 -9.27
N ASP A 300 -5.25 1.66 -10.29
CA ASP A 300 -5.75 1.62 -11.67
C ASP A 300 -5.81 0.17 -12.19
N ALA A 301 -4.72 -0.58 -12.05
CA ALA A 301 -4.64 -1.98 -12.50
C ALA A 301 -5.54 -2.93 -11.69
N ALA A 302 -5.73 -2.66 -10.38
CA ALA A 302 -6.62 -3.46 -9.54
C ALA A 302 -8.08 -3.25 -9.92
N SER A 303 -8.48 -2.02 -10.21
CA SER A 303 -9.81 -1.68 -10.73
C SER A 303 -10.07 -2.37 -12.08
N GLU A 304 -9.09 -2.38 -12.97
CA GLU A 304 -9.21 -3.08 -14.25
C GLU A 304 -9.33 -4.61 -14.08
N ALA A 305 -8.54 -5.20 -13.17
CA ALA A 305 -8.62 -6.61 -12.84
C ALA A 305 -9.98 -6.99 -12.21
N GLU A 306 -10.53 -6.14 -11.33
CA GLU A 306 -11.87 -6.33 -10.77
C GLU A 306 -12.94 -6.31 -11.87
N GLY A 307 -12.81 -5.40 -12.84
CA GLY A 307 -13.66 -5.38 -14.03
C GLY A 307 -13.60 -6.70 -14.83
N ALA A 308 -12.40 -7.19 -15.12
CA ALA A 308 -12.22 -8.45 -15.85
C ALA A 308 -12.78 -9.66 -15.07
N LEU A 309 -12.59 -9.71 -13.75
CA LEU A 309 -13.17 -10.75 -12.89
C LEU A 309 -14.70 -10.71 -12.89
N ASN A 310 -15.29 -9.52 -12.83
CA ASN A 310 -16.74 -9.35 -12.92
C ASN A 310 -17.31 -9.81 -14.26
N ASP A 311 -16.65 -9.48 -15.38
CA ASP A 311 -17.00 -9.98 -16.71
C ASP A 311 -16.98 -11.51 -16.74
N THR A 312 -15.96 -12.09 -16.11
CA THR A 312 -15.80 -13.54 -16.03
C THR A 312 -16.88 -14.21 -15.16
N TRP A 313 -17.25 -13.61 -14.02
CA TRP A 313 -18.39 -14.05 -13.21
C TRP A 313 -19.72 -13.98 -13.97
N GLY A 314 -19.92 -12.90 -14.74
CA GLY A 314 -21.06 -12.75 -15.63
C GLY A 314 -21.16 -13.91 -16.61
N LEU A 315 -20.04 -14.31 -17.21
CA LEU A 315 -19.97 -15.40 -18.16
C LEU A 315 -20.26 -16.78 -17.51
N ILE A 316 -19.72 -17.04 -16.31
CA ILE A 316 -20.04 -18.26 -15.52
C ILE A 316 -21.54 -18.34 -15.26
N SER A 317 -22.12 -17.26 -14.75
CA SER A 317 -23.55 -17.18 -14.43
C SER A 317 -24.41 -17.44 -15.66
N TRP A 318 -24.03 -16.85 -16.80
CA TRP A 318 -24.70 -17.05 -18.07
C TRP A 318 -24.66 -18.52 -18.52
N TYR A 319 -23.49 -19.18 -18.50
CA TYR A 319 -23.39 -20.59 -18.92
C TYR A 319 -24.11 -21.55 -17.96
N ARG A 320 -24.15 -21.25 -16.65
CA ARG A 320 -24.99 -22.00 -15.69
C ARG A 320 -26.48 -21.86 -16.05
N GLY A 321 -26.92 -20.65 -16.39
CA GLY A 321 -28.27 -20.40 -16.88
C GLY A 321 -28.59 -21.14 -18.18
N PHE A 322 -27.66 -21.12 -19.15
CA PHE A 322 -27.77 -21.85 -20.42
C PHE A 322 -27.94 -23.36 -20.20
N HIS A 323 -27.11 -23.94 -19.34
CA HIS A 323 -27.21 -25.36 -18.98
C HIS A 323 -28.56 -25.70 -18.33
N SER A 324 -29.03 -24.88 -17.38
CA SER A 324 -30.36 -25.08 -16.78
C SER A 324 -31.49 -24.94 -17.80
N ALA A 325 -31.40 -24.00 -18.74
CA ALA A 325 -32.40 -23.83 -19.79
C ALA A 325 -32.44 -25.03 -20.75
N TYR A 326 -31.30 -25.66 -21.01
CA TYR A 326 -31.22 -26.89 -21.79
C TYR A 326 -31.94 -28.06 -21.10
N ASP A 327 -31.80 -28.20 -19.78
CA ASP A 327 -32.51 -29.22 -19.02
C ASP A 327 -34.03 -29.04 -19.12
N SER A 328 -34.51 -27.81 -18.95
CA SER A 328 -35.93 -27.47 -19.16
C SER A 328 -36.41 -27.73 -20.59
N LEU A 329 -35.53 -27.56 -21.59
CA LEU A 329 -35.86 -27.86 -22.99
C LEU A 329 -36.10 -29.36 -23.20
N ILE A 330 -35.26 -30.23 -22.61
CA ILE A 330 -35.45 -31.68 -22.69
C ILE A 330 -36.79 -32.09 -22.07
N GLU A 331 -37.10 -31.58 -20.88
CA GLU A 331 -38.38 -31.85 -20.21
C GLU A 331 -39.58 -31.41 -21.07
N GLU A 332 -39.50 -30.21 -21.68
CA GLU A 332 -40.54 -29.71 -22.57
C GLU A 332 -40.69 -30.56 -23.84
N MET A 333 -39.59 -31.06 -24.41
CA MET A 333 -39.65 -31.97 -25.55
C MET A 333 -40.33 -33.30 -25.18
N GLN A 334 -40.04 -33.86 -24.01
CA GLN A 334 -40.71 -35.06 -23.52
C GLN A 334 -42.21 -34.82 -23.30
N ARG A 335 -42.57 -33.68 -22.69
CA ARG A 335 -43.97 -33.27 -22.51
C ARG A 335 -44.71 -33.19 -23.85
N ARG A 336 -44.11 -32.52 -24.85
CA ARG A 336 -44.70 -32.42 -26.20
C ARG A 336 -44.92 -33.79 -26.85
N ARG A 337 -43.96 -34.71 -26.70
CA ARG A 337 -44.10 -36.09 -27.17
C ARG A 337 -45.26 -36.81 -26.48
N GLN A 338 -45.39 -36.67 -25.16
CA GLN A 338 -46.48 -37.29 -24.40
C GLN A 338 -47.85 -36.79 -24.88
N ILE A 339 -48.02 -35.47 -25.02
CA ILE A 339 -49.26 -34.88 -25.53
C ILE A 339 -49.55 -35.36 -26.96
N GLN A 340 -48.54 -35.42 -27.82
CA GLN A 340 -48.72 -35.92 -29.18
C GLN A 340 -49.19 -37.39 -29.20
N ARG A 341 -48.61 -38.26 -28.35
CA ARG A 341 -49.06 -39.66 -28.23
C ARG A 341 -50.50 -39.74 -27.74
N GLN A 342 -50.89 -38.88 -26.79
CA GLN A 342 -52.27 -38.81 -26.31
C GLN A 342 -53.23 -38.40 -27.43
N HIS A 343 -52.92 -37.34 -28.18
CA HIS A 343 -53.73 -36.93 -29.33
C HIS A 343 -53.84 -38.03 -30.39
N HIS A 344 -52.74 -38.72 -30.71
CA HIS A 344 -52.77 -39.83 -31.67
C HIS A 344 -53.63 -41.00 -31.18
N ALA A 345 -53.56 -41.33 -29.88
CA ALA A 345 -54.40 -42.37 -29.29
C ALA A 345 -55.89 -42.00 -29.34
N GLU A 346 -56.24 -40.73 -29.07
CA GLU A 346 -57.61 -40.23 -29.20
C GLU A 346 -58.11 -40.24 -30.64
N ILE A 347 -57.27 -39.83 -31.60
CA ILE A 347 -57.62 -39.88 -33.03
C ILE A 347 -57.88 -41.32 -33.49
N GLU A 348 -57.04 -42.27 -33.07
CA GLU A 348 -57.20 -43.67 -33.42
C GLU A 348 -58.46 -44.29 -32.79
N ASP A 349 -58.79 -43.92 -31.55
CA ASP A 349 -60.06 -44.29 -30.91
C ASP A 349 -61.28 -43.75 -31.70
N ILE A 350 -61.24 -42.48 -32.11
CA ILE A 350 -62.29 -41.87 -32.93
C ILE A 350 -62.41 -42.57 -34.29
N ARG A 351 -61.29 -42.89 -34.96
CA ARG A 351 -61.29 -43.64 -36.23
C ARG A 351 -61.91 -45.03 -36.06
N SER A 352 -61.49 -45.77 -35.04
CA SER A 352 -62.06 -47.09 -34.73
C SER A 352 -63.56 -47.02 -34.46
N ARG A 353 -64.02 -45.97 -33.77
CA ARG A 353 -65.44 -45.74 -33.49
C ARG A 353 -66.24 -45.40 -34.74
N LEU A 354 -65.71 -44.55 -35.63
CA LEU A 354 -66.35 -44.22 -36.91
C LEU A 354 -66.45 -45.45 -37.82
N GLU A 355 -65.39 -46.27 -37.88
CA GLU A 355 -65.37 -47.52 -38.66
C GLU A 355 -66.43 -48.50 -38.15
N THR A 356 -66.55 -48.64 -36.82
CA THR A 356 -67.58 -49.50 -36.21
C THR A 356 -68.99 -49.02 -36.58
N LEU A 357 -69.27 -47.72 -36.46
CA LEU A 357 -70.57 -47.15 -36.83
C LEU A 357 -70.88 -47.32 -38.32
N TYR A 358 -69.88 -47.17 -39.18
CA TYR A 358 -70.02 -47.40 -40.62
C TYR A 358 -70.38 -48.86 -40.90
N MET A 359 -69.67 -49.83 -40.31
CA MET A 359 -69.96 -51.26 -40.49
C MET A 359 -71.33 -51.67 -39.96
N ASP A 360 -71.77 -51.09 -38.84
CA ASP A 360 -73.10 -51.31 -38.30
C ASP A 360 -74.20 -50.77 -39.23
N GLU A 361 -74.02 -49.59 -39.81
CA GLU A 361 -74.95 -49.02 -40.81
C GLU A 361 -74.97 -49.84 -42.12
N VAL A 362 -73.80 -50.27 -42.61
CA VAL A 362 -73.71 -51.19 -43.77
C VAL A 362 -74.51 -52.46 -43.50
N ARG A 363 -74.34 -53.07 -42.33
CA ARG A 363 -75.09 -54.28 -41.93
C ARG A 363 -76.59 -53.99 -41.84
N ALA A 364 -76.99 -52.89 -41.20
CA ALA A 364 -78.40 -52.52 -41.05
C ALA A 364 -79.08 -52.28 -42.42
N ARG A 365 -78.38 -51.63 -43.37
CA ARG A 365 -78.87 -51.43 -44.75
C ARG A 365 -78.98 -52.75 -45.50
N ALA A 366 -77.98 -53.63 -45.42
CA ALA A 366 -78.04 -54.95 -46.03
C ALA A 366 -79.22 -55.77 -45.49
N ASP A 367 -79.38 -55.82 -44.16
CA ASP A 367 -80.50 -56.50 -43.49
C ASP A 367 -81.86 -55.90 -43.88
N PHE A 368 -81.93 -54.60 -44.14
CA PHE A 368 -83.14 -53.93 -44.62
C PHE A 368 -83.46 -54.30 -46.07
N VAL A 369 -82.45 -54.22 -46.96
CA VAL A 369 -82.59 -54.59 -48.37
C VAL A 369 -82.98 -56.07 -48.52
N ASP A 370 -82.37 -56.97 -47.76
CA ASP A 370 -82.70 -58.40 -47.80
C ASP A 370 -84.14 -58.68 -47.35
N ARG A 371 -84.63 -57.96 -46.32
CA ARG A 371 -85.97 -58.17 -45.76
C ARG A 371 -87.09 -57.48 -46.55
N ALA A 372 -86.87 -56.22 -46.93
CA ALA A 372 -87.90 -55.35 -47.52
C ALA A 372 -87.68 -55.07 -49.01
N GLY A 373 -86.43 -55.18 -49.50
CA GLY A 373 -86.06 -54.84 -50.88
C GLY A 373 -86.86 -55.56 -51.98
N PRO A 374 -87.17 -56.86 -51.88
CA PRO A 374 -87.99 -57.54 -52.88
C PRO A 374 -89.41 -56.97 -53.04
N PHE A 375 -89.90 -56.24 -52.03
CA PHE A 375 -91.23 -55.64 -52.00
C PHE A 375 -91.23 -54.15 -52.35
N LEU A 376 -90.07 -53.54 -52.55
CA LEU A 376 -89.93 -52.14 -52.88
C LEU A 376 -89.61 -51.98 -54.38
N PRO A 377 -90.43 -51.27 -55.16
CA PRO A 377 -90.11 -51.00 -56.55
C PRO A 377 -88.92 -50.03 -56.61
N SER A 378 -88.03 -50.27 -57.59
CA SER A 378 -86.72 -49.61 -57.68
C SER A 378 -86.77 -48.09 -57.88
N ASP A 379 -87.93 -47.55 -58.25
CA ASP A 379 -88.19 -46.13 -58.49
C ASP A 379 -88.58 -45.35 -57.23
N LEU A 380 -89.00 -46.03 -56.15
CA LEU A 380 -89.45 -45.38 -54.91
C LEU A 380 -88.29 -44.72 -54.15
N CYS A 381 -87.12 -45.35 -54.15
CA CYS A 381 -85.90 -44.83 -53.53
C CYS A 381 -84.68 -45.26 -54.35
N PRO A 382 -84.25 -44.45 -55.34
CA PRO A 382 -83.14 -44.80 -56.25
C PRO A 382 -81.81 -45.08 -55.52
N PHE A 383 -81.64 -44.49 -54.34
CA PHE A 383 -80.41 -44.56 -53.55
C PHE A 383 -80.43 -45.65 -52.47
N ILE A 384 -81.44 -46.54 -52.47
CA ILE A 384 -81.56 -47.60 -51.45
C ILE A 384 -80.38 -48.58 -51.44
N GLN A 385 -79.66 -48.69 -52.56
CA GLN A 385 -78.44 -49.50 -52.71
C GLN A 385 -77.15 -48.70 -52.55
N ASP A 386 -77.22 -47.38 -52.37
CA ASP A 386 -76.03 -46.57 -52.21
C ASP A 386 -75.32 -46.94 -50.90
N PRO A 387 -73.98 -47.07 -50.92
CA PRO A 387 -73.22 -47.29 -49.71
C PRO A 387 -73.45 -46.13 -48.71
N PRO A 388 -73.39 -46.39 -47.40
CA PRO A 388 -73.48 -45.32 -46.42
C PRO A 388 -72.30 -44.34 -46.57
N PRO A 389 -72.45 -43.09 -46.12
CA PRO A 389 -71.38 -42.11 -46.17
C PRO A 389 -70.20 -42.56 -45.29
N TYR A 390 -68.99 -42.49 -45.84
CA TYR A 390 -67.75 -42.78 -45.12
C TYR A 390 -67.13 -41.47 -44.62
N PHE A 391 -66.76 -41.43 -43.34
CA PHE A 391 -66.13 -40.27 -42.72
C PHE A 391 -64.67 -40.58 -42.40
N SER A 392 -63.73 -39.75 -42.87
CA SER A 392 -62.30 -39.84 -42.53
C SER A 392 -61.89 -38.72 -41.58
N VAL A 393 -60.96 -39.02 -40.67
CA VAL A 393 -60.32 -38.03 -39.80
C VAL A 393 -58.92 -37.76 -40.34
N GLU A 394 -58.72 -36.54 -40.84
CA GLU A 394 -57.43 -36.05 -41.34
C GLU A 394 -56.80 -35.10 -40.32
N GLU A 395 -55.50 -35.28 -40.06
CA GLU A 395 -54.74 -34.35 -39.24
C GLU A 395 -54.42 -33.09 -40.05
N ALA A 396 -55.04 -31.97 -39.68
CA ALA A 396 -54.74 -30.68 -40.29
C ALA A 396 -53.58 -30.00 -39.55
N GLY A 397 -52.36 -30.04 -40.11
CA GLY A 397 -51.21 -29.31 -39.59
C GLY A 397 -49.85 -29.92 -39.98
N ASP A 398 -48.76 -29.19 -39.71
CA ASP A 398 -47.37 -29.61 -39.96
C ASP A 398 -46.90 -30.63 -38.90
N VAL A 399 -47.67 -31.71 -38.70
CA VAL A 399 -47.42 -32.79 -37.71
C VAL A 399 -46.22 -33.68 -38.10
N ALA A 400 -45.79 -33.58 -39.37
CA ALA A 400 -44.66 -34.31 -39.92
C ALA A 400 -43.35 -34.09 -39.17
N ARG A 401 -43.18 -32.94 -38.48
CA ARG A 401 -41.96 -32.62 -37.73
C ARG A 401 -41.79 -33.44 -36.43
N LEU A 402 -42.88 -33.94 -35.86
CA LEU A 402 -42.86 -34.65 -34.57
C LEU A 402 -43.10 -36.17 -34.72
N ALA A 403 -43.87 -36.61 -35.73
CA ALA A 403 -44.21 -38.03 -35.93
C ALA A 403 -43.04 -38.92 -36.40
N SER A 404 -42.05 -38.37 -37.11
CA SER A 404 -40.89 -39.13 -37.64
C SER A 404 -39.93 -39.68 -36.56
N VAL A 405 -40.11 -39.30 -35.29
CA VAL A 405 -39.33 -39.79 -34.14
C VAL A 405 -39.84 -41.15 -33.62
N GLN A 406 -41.07 -41.57 -33.96
CA GLN A 406 -41.74 -42.74 -33.38
C GLN A 406 -41.15 -44.11 -33.80
N SER A 407 -40.31 -44.18 -34.84
CA SER A 407 -39.85 -45.47 -35.40
C SER A 407 -38.74 -46.18 -34.62
N HIS A 408 -38.20 -45.59 -33.54
CA HIS A 408 -37.07 -46.15 -32.80
C HIS A 408 -37.35 -46.58 -31.35
N GLU A 409 -38.51 -46.27 -30.78
CA GLU A 409 -38.88 -46.70 -29.42
C GLU A 409 -39.17 -48.22 -29.32
N THR A 410 -39.48 -48.89 -30.43
CA THR A 410 -39.82 -50.33 -30.43
C THR A 410 -38.62 -51.27 -30.25
N ARG A 411 -37.37 -50.78 -30.27
CA ARG A 411 -36.16 -51.61 -30.11
C ARG A 411 -35.57 -51.66 -28.70
N TYR A 412 -35.95 -50.77 -27.78
CA TYR A 412 -35.40 -50.77 -26.41
C TYR A 412 -36.29 -51.44 -25.36
N SER A 413 -37.61 -51.58 -25.61
CA SER A 413 -38.51 -52.33 -24.71
C SER A 413 -38.16 -53.83 -24.64
N LYS A 414 -37.58 -54.41 -25.70
CA LYS A 414 -37.19 -55.83 -25.75
C LYS A 414 -35.81 -56.14 -25.14
N ALA A 415 -34.99 -55.14 -24.86
CA ALA A 415 -33.67 -55.31 -24.24
C ALA A 415 -33.72 -55.20 -22.70
N ALA A 416 -34.69 -54.44 -22.15
CA ALA A 416 -34.84 -54.28 -20.70
C ALA A 416 -35.52 -55.49 -20.00
N SER A 417 -36.24 -56.35 -20.73
CA SER A 417 -36.85 -57.57 -20.15
C SER A 417 -35.93 -58.80 -20.13
N ALA A 418 -34.68 -58.69 -20.57
CA ALA A 418 -33.73 -59.81 -20.65
C ALA A 418 -32.56 -59.76 -19.64
N MET A 419 -32.52 -58.79 -18.72
CA MET A 419 -31.42 -58.61 -17.75
C MET A 419 -31.85 -58.65 -16.28
N MET A 420 -32.95 -59.33 -15.95
CA MET A 420 -33.35 -59.58 -14.55
C MET A 420 -33.54 -61.07 -14.27
N VAL A 421 -32.44 -61.85 -14.29
CA VAL A 421 -32.35 -63.14 -13.57
C VAL A 421 -30.88 -63.35 -13.15
N GLU A 422 -30.68 -63.79 -11.89
CA GLU A 422 -29.42 -64.18 -11.21
C GLU A 422 -28.56 -62.98 -10.73
N ASP A 423 -28.16 -62.81 -9.47
CA ASP A 423 -27.84 -63.77 -8.42
C ASP A 423 -28.16 -63.26 -7.00
N SER A 424 -28.63 -64.19 -6.17
CA SER A 424 -28.81 -64.07 -4.73
C SER A 424 -27.76 -64.93 -4.04
N VAL A 425 -26.71 -64.33 -3.47
CA VAL A 425 -25.84 -64.98 -2.48
C VAL A 425 -25.36 -63.92 -1.47
N ALA A 426 -25.77 -64.09 -0.21
CA ALA A 426 -25.24 -63.39 0.96
C ALA A 426 -23.78 -63.81 1.25
N PRO A 427 -23.05 -63.13 2.15
CA PRO A 427 -23.03 -63.68 3.51
C PRO A 427 -22.90 -62.67 4.66
N GLN A 428 -23.13 -63.25 5.84
CA GLN A 428 -23.15 -62.75 7.21
C GLN A 428 -21.83 -62.19 7.76
N LEU A 429 -21.95 -61.69 9.01
CA LEU A 429 -20.97 -61.55 10.11
C LEU A 429 -20.57 -60.08 10.37
N LEU A 430 -20.54 -59.54 11.58
CA LEU A 430 -20.73 -60.06 12.95
C LEU A 430 -20.96 -58.85 13.89
N GLN A 431 -21.84 -59.01 14.88
CA GLN A 431 -21.79 -58.22 16.12
C GLN A 431 -21.12 -59.10 17.20
N ASN A 432 -20.04 -58.59 17.78
CA ASN A 432 -19.77 -58.54 19.23
C ASN A 432 -18.52 -57.70 19.47
#